data_AF-A0A537JFM3-F1
#
_entry.id   AF-A0A537JFM3-F1
#
_cell.length_a   1.000
_cell.length_b   1.000
_cell.length_c   1.000
_cell.angle_alpha   90.00
_cell.angle_beta   90.00
_cell.angle_gamma   90.00
#
_symmetry.space_group_name_H-M   'P 1'
#
loop_
_entity.id
_entity.type
_entity.pdbx_description
1 polymer ?
#
loop_
_entity_poly.entity_id
_entity_poly.type
_entity_poly.pdbx_seq_one_letter_code
_entity_poly.pdbx_strand_id
1 'polypeptide(L)' 'MTPLVVSPGRALQGVLRVPGDKSISHRGAILGAIAHGTTRVTGFLQAE' A
#
# COMPACT_ATOMS: atom_id res chain seq x y z
N MET A 1 -18.81 -2.24 13.98
CA MET A 1 -18.29 -1.34 12.94
C MET A 1 -18.92 0.03 13.13
N THR A 2 -18.12 1.05 13.37
CA THR A 2 -18.62 2.43 13.49
C THR A 2 -18.80 3.01 12.08
N PRO A 3 -19.95 3.62 11.75
CA PRO A 3 -20.15 4.21 10.43
C PRO A 3 -19.22 5.41 10.22
N LEU A 4 -18.54 5.43 9.08
CA LEU A 4 -17.82 6.61 8.60
C LEU A 4 -18.85 7.55 7.95
N VAL A 5 -19.03 8.74 8.53
CA VAL A 5 -19.88 9.79 7.96
C VAL A 5 -18.98 10.86 7.33
N VAL A 6 -19.20 11.14 6.05
CA VAL A 6 -18.50 12.21 5.32
C VAL A 6 -19.52 13.30 4.98
N SER A 7 -19.22 14.53 5.35
CA SER A 7 -20.05 15.70 5.01
C SER A 7 -19.49 16.40 3.76
N PRO A 8 -20.34 17.07 2.96
CA PRO A 8 -19.88 17.87 1.83
C PRO A 8 -18.85 18.92 2.25
N GLY A 9 -17.81 19.10 1.44
CA GLY A 9 -16.74 20.07 1.67
C GLY A 9 -16.33 20.78 0.39
N ARG A 10 -15.29 21.61 0.49
CA ARG A 10 -14.66 22.29 -0.66
C ARG A 10 -13.81 21.31 -1.49
N ALA A 11 -13.46 21.72 -2.71
CA ALA A 11 -12.56 20.97 -3.58
C ALA A 11 -11.23 20.63 -2.86
N LEU A 12 -10.77 19.39 -3.03
CA LEU A 12 -9.49 18.94 -2.49
C LEU A 12 -8.34 19.58 -3.29
N GLN A 13 -7.35 20.12 -2.57
CA GLN A 13 -6.15 20.70 -3.16
C GLN A 13 -4.93 20.21 -2.37
N GLY A 14 -3.91 19.74 -3.08
CA GLY A 14 -2.67 19.29 -2.47
C GLY A 14 -1.94 18.24 -3.31
N VAL A 15 -0.83 17.78 -2.78
CA VAL A 15 -0.02 16.69 -3.34
C VAL A 15 0.12 15.63 -2.27
N LEU A 16 0.02 14.36 -2.65
CA LEU A 16 0.21 13.22 -1.77
C LEU A 16 1.11 12.19 -2.43
N ARG A 17 1.77 11.39 -1.60
CA ARG A 17 2.48 10.19 -2.06
C ARG A 17 1.55 9.00 -1.92
N VAL A 18 1.31 8.30 -3.02
CA VAL A 18 0.50 7.07 -3.01
C VAL A 18 1.25 6.00 -2.21
N PRO A 19 0.57 5.25 -1.32
CA PRO A 19 1.18 4.11 -0.63
C PRO A 19 1.58 3.01 -1.64
N GLY A 20 2.30 1.99 -1.18
CA GLY A 20 2.52 0.78 -1.98
C GLY A 20 1.19 0.11 -2.35
N ASP A 21 1.21 -0.75 -3.36
CA ASP A 21 0.03 -1.52 -3.77
C ASP A 21 -0.03 -2.87 -3.01
N LYS A 22 -1.22 -3.28 -2.51
CA LYS A 22 -1.38 -4.53 -1.76
C LYS A 22 -1.00 -5.74 -2.60
N SER A 23 -1.48 -5.83 -3.84
CA SER A 23 -1.23 -6.97 -4.71
C SER A 23 0.23 -7.07 -5.15
N ILE A 24 0.87 -5.94 -5.45
CA ILE A 24 2.30 -5.88 -5.79
C ILE A 24 3.15 -6.25 -4.58
N SER A 25 2.81 -5.73 -3.39
CA SER A 25 3.53 -6.06 -2.15
C SER A 25 3.44 -7.56 -1.84
N HIS A 26 2.25 -8.14 -1.94
CA HIS A 26 2.06 -9.58 -1.74
C HIS A 26 2.88 -10.41 -2.73
N ARG A 27 2.82 -10.06 -4.02
CA ARG A 27 3.61 -10.75 -5.06
C ARG A 27 5.11 -10.58 -4.84
N GLY A 28 5.55 -9.41 -4.42
CA GLY A 28 6.96 -9.15 -4.08
C GLY A 28 7.45 -10.03 -2.93
N ALA A 29 6.62 -10.23 -1.89
CA ALA A 29 6.93 -11.14 -0.80
C ALA A 29 6.98 -12.61 -1.26
N ILE A 30 6.02 -13.06 -2.07
CA ILE A 30 5.97 -14.43 -2.60
C ILE A 30 7.20 -14.72 -3.48
N LEU A 31 7.54 -13.81 -4.39
CA LEU A 31 8.72 -13.94 -5.25
C LEU A 31 10.01 -13.93 -4.43
N GLY A 32 10.09 -13.07 -3.40
CA GLY A 32 11.25 -13.04 -2.50
C GLY A 32 11.42 -14.32 -1.69
N ALA A 33 10.32 -15.00 -1.33
CA ALA A 33 10.34 -16.24 -0.57
C ALA A 33 10.88 -17.45 -1.34
N ILE A 34 10.84 -17.41 -2.68
CA ILE A 34 11.37 -18.48 -3.55
C ILE A 34 12.74 -18.14 -4.15
N ALA A 35 13.26 -16.94 -3.89
CA ALA A 35 14.55 -16.50 -4.41
C ALA A 35 15.71 -17.01 -3.54
N HIS A 36 16.88 -17.21 -4.15
CA HIS A 36 18.11 -17.44 -3.41
C HIS A 36 18.75 -16.12 -2.95
N GLY A 37 19.24 -16.07 -1.72
CA GLY A 37 19.91 -14.89 -1.16
C GLY A 37 18.93 -13.89 -0.54
N THR A 38 19.32 -12.60 -0.51
CA THR A 38 18.53 -11.54 0.12
C THR A 38 17.71 -10.76 -0.90
N THR A 39 16.39 -10.74 -0.74
CA THR A 39 15.49 -9.88 -1.51
C THR A 39 15.25 -8.56 -0.78
N ARG A 40 15.41 -7.43 -1.47
CA ARG A 40 15.10 -6.10 -0.94
C ARG A 40 13.96 -5.46 -1.75
N VAL A 41 12.86 -5.15 -1.07
CA VAL A 41 11.69 -4.49 -1.65
C VAL A 41 11.55 -3.08 -1.06
N THR A 42 11.23 -2.10 -1.89
CA THR A 42 10.98 -0.71 -1.46
C THR A 42 9.56 -0.31 -1.81
N GLY A 43 8.97 0.64 -1.04
CA GLY A 43 7.56 0.99 -1.20
C GLY A 43 6.61 -0.15 -0.85
N PHE A 44 7.04 -1.10 -0.02
CA PHE A 44 6.23 -2.23 0.42
C PHE A 44 5.05 -1.73 1.27
N LEU A 45 3.83 -2.11 0.90
CA LEU A 45 2.64 -1.88 1.70
C LEU A 45 2.44 -3.05 2.66
N GLN A 46 2.57 -2.79 3.97
CA GLN A 46 2.19 -3.73 5.02
C GLN A 46 0.66 -3.73 5.18
N ALA A 47 -0.04 -4.39 4.27
CA ALA A 47 -1.49 -4.53 4.29
C ALA A 47 -1.90 -5.92 4.81
N GLU A 48 -2.67 -5.95 5.90
CA GLU A 48 -3.38 -7.15 6.38
C GLU A 48 -4.35 -7.68 5.32
#